data_AF-A0A968CPF3-F1
#
_entry.id   AF-A0A968CPF3-F1
#
_cell.length_a   1.000
_cell.length_b   1.000
_cell.length_c   1.000
_cell.angle_alpha   90.00
_cell.angle_beta   90.00
_cell.angle_gamma   90.00
#
_symmetry.space_group_name_H-M   'P 1'
#
loop_
_entity.id
_entity.type
_entity.pdbx_description
1 polymer ?
#
loop_
_entity_poly.entity_id
_entity_poly.type
_entity_poly.pdbx_seq_one_letter_code
_entity_poly.pdbx_strand_id
1 'polypeptide(L)'
;LLSEHPFERVFNHRLPDGAEPRTALAARVRVGEPPAEIVVVGVHLYATAEERYAQAARLLEILADEAAPVILAGDFNSTPESEVIAFLAESWQIPEKGV
;
A
#
# COMPACT_ATOMS: atom_id res chain seq x y z
N LEU A 1 -10.11 5.64 -1.94
CA LEU A 1 -9.25 6.77 -1.53
C LEU A 1 -10.01 8.06 -1.78
N LEU A 2 -10.02 8.97 -0.82
CA LEU A 2 -10.55 10.32 -0.93
C LEU A 2 -9.46 11.28 -0.43
N SER A 3 -9.38 12.48 -1.00
CA SER A 3 -8.41 13.49 -0.56
C SER A 3 -9.00 14.88 -0.74
N GLU A 4 -8.64 15.78 0.17
CA GLU A 4 -8.86 17.23 0.01
C GLU A 4 -7.89 17.86 -0.99
N HIS A 5 -6.78 17.17 -1.28
CA HIS A 5 -5.76 17.61 -2.22
C HIS A 5 -6.00 17.04 -3.62
N PRO A 6 -5.56 17.74 -4.69
CA PRO A 6 -5.72 17.25 -6.05
C PRO A 6 -4.98 15.94 -6.31
N PHE A 7 -5.66 15.01 -6.97
CA PHE A 7 -5.01 13.84 -7.56
C PHE A 7 -4.38 14.21 -8.90
N GLU A 8 -3.08 13.95 -9.03
CA GLU A 8 -2.39 14.12 -10.31
C GLU A 8 -2.53 12.89 -11.19
N ARG A 9 -2.52 11.72 -10.55
CA ARG A 9 -2.59 10.43 -11.23
C ARG A 9 -3.15 9.38 -10.31
N VAL A 10 -3.93 8.47 -10.88
CA VAL A 10 -4.49 7.33 -10.17
C VAL A 10 -4.20 6.07 -10.97
N PHE A 11 -3.73 5.03 -10.28
CA PHE A 11 -3.44 3.73 -10.83
C PHE A 11 -4.16 2.65 -10.04
N ASN A 12 -4.76 1.71 -10.77
CA ASN A 12 -5.31 0.50 -10.19
C ASN A 12 -4.38 -0.67 -10.54
N HIS A 13 -3.65 -1.16 -9.55
CA HIS A 13 -2.75 -2.28 -9.70
C HIS A 13 -3.47 -3.57 -9.33
N ARG A 14 -3.65 -4.47 -10.29
CA ARG A 14 -4.15 -5.81 -10.00
C ARG A 14 -3.10 -6.59 -9.22
N LEU A 15 -3.54 -7.21 -8.14
CA LEU A 15 -2.73 -8.10 -7.30
C LEU A 15 -3.00 -9.56 -7.69
N PRO A 16 -2.14 -10.51 -7.28
CA PRO A 16 -2.38 -11.94 -7.47
C PRO A 16 -3.77 -12.33 -6.98
N ASP A 17 -4.43 -13.17 -7.78
CA ASP A 17 -5.81 -13.56 -7.54
C ASP A 17 -5.92 -14.50 -6.32
N GLY A 18 -6.99 -14.31 -5.54
CA GLY A 18 -7.50 -15.33 -4.62
C GLY A 18 -8.84 -15.84 -5.16
N ALA A 19 -9.82 -16.11 -4.28
CA ALA A 19 -11.17 -16.44 -4.74
C ALA A 19 -11.91 -15.23 -5.38
N GLU A 20 -11.50 -14.00 -5.08
CA GLU A 20 -11.97 -12.78 -5.74
C GLU A 20 -10.77 -11.89 -6.14
N PRO A 21 -10.88 -11.08 -7.22
CA PRO A 21 -9.82 -10.16 -7.61
C PRO A 21 -9.52 -9.12 -6.52
N ARG A 22 -8.23 -8.85 -6.29
CA ARG A 22 -7.77 -7.78 -5.40
C ARG A 22 -6.89 -6.78 -6.14
N THR A 23 -6.93 -5.54 -5.66
CA THR A 23 -6.19 -4.44 -6.26
C THR A 23 -5.55 -3.57 -5.18
N ALA A 24 -4.41 -2.97 -5.50
CA ALA A 24 -3.89 -1.81 -4.79
C ALA A 24 -4.25 -0.55 -5.60
N LEU A 25 -4.98 0.37 -4.97
CA LEU A 25 -5.29 1.66 -5.58
C LEU A 25 -4.22 2.67 -5.15
N ALA A 26 -3.41 3.13 -6.10
CA ALA A 26 -2.38 4.13 -5.86
C ALA A 26 -2.82 5.48 -6.42
N ALA A 27 -2.62 6.57 -5.67
CA ALA A 27 -2.87 7.93 -6.11
C ALA A 27 -1.64 8.81 -5.83
N ARG A 28 -1.14 9.50 -6.85
CA ARG A 28 -0.12 10.55 -6.69
C ARG A 28 -0.83 11.86 -6.32
N VAL A 29 -0.42 12.45 -5.21
CA VAL A 29 -1.06 13.61 -4.58
C VAL A 29 0.00 14.67 -4.28
N ARG A 30 -0.33 15.95 -4.50
CA ARG A 30 0.49 17.08 -4.06
C ARG A 30 -0.01 17.63 -2.74
N VAL A 31 0.88 17.75 -1.77
CA VAL A 31 0.56 18.18 -0.40
C VAL A 31 1.52 19.27 0.09
N GLY A 32 1.07 20.09 1.03
CA GLY A 32 1.88 21.12 1.70
C GLY A 32 2.17 22.39 0.87
N GLU A 33 2.87 23.32 1.50
CA GLU A 33 3.36 24.57 0.90
C GLU A 33 4.84 24.78 1.29
N PRO A 34 5.82 24.70 0.35
CA PRO A 34 5.64 24.45 -1.09
C PRO A 34 5.13 23.02 -1.39
N PRO A 35 4.45 22.79 -2.54
CA PRO A 35 3.90 21.48 -2.87
C PRO A 35 4.97 20.40 -3.00
N ALA A 36 4.77 19.28 -2.31
CA ALA A 36 5.56 18.06 -2.42
C ALA A 36 4.68 16.91 -2.93
N GLU A 37 5.25 16.02 -3.76
CA GLU A 37 4.56 14.85 -4.28
C GLU A 37 4.72 13.65 -3.35
N ILE A 38 3.61 12.97 -3.07
CA ILE A 38 3.57 11.68 -2.39
C ILE A 38 2.68 10.70 -3.15
N VAL A 39 2.85 9.42 -2.91
CA VAL A 39 1.95 8.37 -3.41
C VAL A 39 1.21 7.74 -2.23
N VAL A 40 -0.12 7.73 -2.28
CA VAL A 40 -0.95 7.05 -1.28
C VAL A 40 -1.53 5.79 -1.92
N VAL A 41 -1.27 4.64 -1.30
CA VAL A 41 -1.71 3.32 -1.77
C VAL A 41 -2.68 2.72 -0.77
N GLY A 42 -3.89 2.45 -1.24
CA GLY A 42 -4.94 1.75 -0.50
C GLY A 42 -4.98 0.26 -0.85
N VAL A 43 -4.96 -0.62 0.16
CA VAL A 43 -5.05 -2.07 -0.01
C VAL A 43 -6.18 -2.72 0.81
N HIS A 44 -6.64 -3.87 0.33
CA HIS A 44 -7.44 -4.82 1.11
C HIS A 44 -7.01 -6.23 0.70
N LEU A 45 -6.10 -6.84 1.47
CA LEU A 45 -5.50 -8.15 1.15
C LEU A 45 -6.46 -9.31 1.47
N TYR A 46 -6.22 -10.49 0.92
CA TYR A 46 -7.13 -11.64 1.01
C TYR A 46 -7.08 -12.43 2.34
N ALA A 47 -7.83 -13.53 2.41
CA ALA A 47 -8.12 -14.26 3.64
C ALA A 47 -7.01 -15.23 4.11
N THR A 48 -6.30 -15.93 3.22
CA THR A 48 -5.23 -16.86 3.66
C THR A 48 -3.88 -16.17 3.77
N ALA A 49 -3.01 -16.67 4.64
CA ALA A 49 -1.67 -16.10 4.82
C ALA A 49 -0.83 -16.14 3.54
N GLU A 50 -0.94 -17.23 2.77
CA GLU A 50 -0.22 -17.40 1.50
C GLU A 50 -0.66 -16.38 0.45
N GLU A 51 -1.97 -16.19 0.26
CA GLU A 51 -2.50 -15.19 -0.68
C GLU A 51 -2.08 -13.78 -0.28
N ARG A 52 -2.16 -13.45 1.02
CA ARG A 52 -1.72 -12.13 1.51
C ARG A 52 -0.23 -11.90 1.28
N TYR A 53 0.60 -12.92 1.50
CA TYR A 53 2.03 -12.81 1.25
C TYR A 53 2.32 -12.58 -0.23
N ALA A 54 1.72 -13.37 -1.13
CA ALA A 54 1.87 -13.20 -2.57
C ALA A 54 1.41 -11.80 -3.03
N GLN A 55 0.32 -11.29 -2.45
CA GLN A 55 -0.18 -9.94 -2.74
C GLN A 55 0.76 -8.84 -2.23
N ALA A 56 1.29 -8.99 -1.01
CA ALA A 56 2.28 -8.07 -0.45
C ALA A 56 3.57 -8.07 -1.26
N ALA A 57 4.09 -9.24 -1.64
CA ALA A 57 5.29 -9.38 -2.46
C ALA A 57 5.13 -8.70 -3.82
N ARG A 58 4.01 -8.97 -4.52
CA ARG A 58 3.74 -8.31 -5.80
C ARG A 58 3.58 -6.80 -5.66
N LEU A 59 3.00 -6.34 -4.57
CA LEU A 59 2.87 -4.91 -4.29
C LEU A 59 4.25 -4.24 -4.10
N LEU A 60 5.18 -4.89 -3.39
CA LEU A 60 6.53 -4.37 -3.23
C LEU A 60 7.27 -4.28 -4.57
N GLU A 61 7.14 -5.28 -5.43
CA GLU A 61 7.70 -5.23 -6.79
C GLU A 61 7.16 -4.05 -7.62
N ILE A 62 5.85 -3.76 -7.51
CA ILE A 62 5.21 -2.66 -8.21
C ILE A 62 5.72 -1.30 -7.72
N LEU A 63 6.01 -1.19 -6.42
CA LEU A 63 6.42 0.05 -5.77
C LEU A 63 7.95 0.24 -5.72
N ALA A 64 8.74 -0.74 -6.15
CA ALA A 64 10.19 -0.74 -6.03
C ALA A 64 10.88 0.45 -6.71
N ASP A 65 10.34 0.91 -7.84
CA ASP A 65 10.89 2.02 -8.62
C ASP A 65 10.23 3.37 -8.31
N GLU A 66 9.36 3.45 -7.30
CA GLU A 66 8.70 4.71 -6.93
C GLU A 66 9.68 5.64 -6.20
N ALA A 67 9.95 6.79 -6.80
CA ALA A 67 10.89 7.78 -6.28
C ALA A 67 10.27 8.74 -5.26
N ALA A 68 8.94 8.94 -5.31
CA ALA A 68 8.24 9.75 -4.32
C ALA A 68 8.00 8.96 -3.03
N PRO A 69 7.92 9.63 -1.86
CA PRO A 69 7.50 8.96 -0.62
C PRO A 69 6.15 8.27 -0.79
N VAL A 70 6.07 7.01 -0.36
CA VAL A 70 4.86 6.20 -0.46
C VAL A 70 4.26 5.97 0.92
N ILE A 71 2.95 6.20 1.03
CA ILE A 71 2.14 5.81 2.18
C ILE A 71 1.31 4.60 1.75
N LEU A 72 1.61 3.44 2.32
CA LEU A 72 0.85 2.21 2.11
C LEU A 72 -0.06 1.95 3.31
N ALA A 73 -1.37 1.92 3.08
CA ALA A 73 -2.36 1.76 4.15
C ALA A 73 -3.60 1.00 3.68
N GLY A 74 -4.34 0.44 4.64
CA GLY A 74 -5.59 -0.26 4.38
C GLY A 74 -5.76 -1.47 5.29
N ASP A 75 -6.60 -2.41 4.84
CA ASP A 75 -6.82 -3.65 5.57
C ASP A 75 -5.89 -4.74 5.03
N PHE A 76 -4.82 -5.01 5.77
CA PHE A 76 -3.88 -6.08 5.43
C PHE A 76 -4.42 -7.46 5.82
N ASN A 77 -5.58 -7.58 6.47
CA ASN A 77 -6.11 -8.83 7.03
C ASN A 77 -5.06 -9.62 7.84
N SER A 78 -4.20 -8.89 8.55
CA SER A 78 -2.99 -9.39 9.19
C SER A 78 -2.79 -8.72 10.54
N THR A 79 -2.39 -9.47 11.55
CA THR A 79 -1.98 -8.91 12.85
C THR A 79 -0.56 -8.34 12.77
N PRO A 80 -0.16 -7.44 13.69
CA PRO A 80 1.19 -6.87 13.72
C PRO A 80 2.31 -7.93 13.76
N GLU A 81 2.07 -9.07 14.39
CA GLU A 81 3.05 -10.17 14.53
C GLU A 81 3.04 -11.16 13.35
N SER A 82 2.20 -10.94 12.35
CA SER A 82 2.09 -11.85 11.20
C SER A 82 3.30 -11.76 10.27
N GLU A 83 3.57 -12.85 9.55
CA GLU A 83 4.66 -12.94 8.57
C GLU A 83 4.52 -11.90 7.44
N VAL A 84 3.29 -11.55 7.05
CA VAL A 84 3.03 -10.53 6.02
C VAL A 84 3.50 -9.15 6.50
N ILE A 85 3.20 -8.79 7.75
CA ILE A 85 3.65 -7.51 8.31
C ILE A 85 5.16 -7.52 8.54
N ALA A 86 5.72 -8.64 9.03
CA ALA A 86 7.17 -8.79 9.17
C ALA A 86 7.90 -8.60 7.83
N PHE A 87 7.40 -9.24 6.76
CA PHE A 87 7.93 -9.09 5.41
C PHE A 87 7.88 -7.64 4.90
N LEU A 88 6.77 -6.94 5.10
CA LEU A 88 6.66 -5.53 4.73
C LEU A 88 7.66 -4.66 5.52
N ALA A 89 7.84 -4.95 6.81
CA ALA A 89 8.75 -4.21 7.70
C ALA A 89 10.23 -4.33 7.31
N GLU A 90 10.61 -5.31 6.48
CA GLU A 90 11.99 -5.44 5.98
C GLU A 90 12.41 -4.25 5.10
N SER A 91 11.46 -3.61 4.43
CA SER A 91 11.71 -2.49 3.50
C SER A 91 10.90 -1.23 3.80
N TRP A 92 9.97 -1.29 4.76
CA TRP A 92 9.06 -0.19 5.08
C TRP A 92 9.12 0.19 6.55
N GLN A 93 9.03 1.50 6.81
CA GLN A 93 8.85 2.00 8.16
C GLN A 93 7.37 1.88 8.56
N ILE A 94 7.11 1.16 9.65
CA ILE A 94 5.79 1.08 10.27
C ILE A 94 5.72 2.14 11.38
N PRO A 95 4.85 3.16 11.27
CA PRO A 95 4.73 4.17 12.31
C PRO A 95 4.14 3.57 13.58
N GLU A 96 4.55 4.08 14.74
CA GLU A 96 3.89 3.76 16.00
C GLU A 96 2.44 4.23 15.96
N LYS A 97 1.56 3.44 16.57
CA LYS A 97 0.17 3.85 16.73
C LYS A 97 0.13 5.04 17.70
N GLY A 98 -0.33 6.19 17.22
CA GLY A 98 -0.54 7.37 18.07
C GLY A 98 -1.46 7.06 19.24
N VAL A 99 -1.07 7.53 20.43
CA VAL A 99 -1.84 7.44 21.69
C VAL A 99 -2.90 8.52 21.76
#